data_AF-A0AAJ1Q2Q5-F1
#
_entry.id   AF-A0AAJ1Q2Q5-F1
#
_cell.length_a   1.000
_cell.length_b   1.000
_cell.length_c   1.000
_cell.angle_alpha   90.00
_cell.angle_beta   90.00
_cell.angle_gamma   90.00
#
_symmetry.space_group_name_H-M   'P 1'
#
loop_
_entity.id
_entity.type
_entity.pdbx_description
1 polymer ?
#
loop_
_entity_poly.entity_id
_entity_poly.type
_entity_poly.pdbx_seq_one_letter_code
_entity_poly.pdbx_strand_id
1 'polypeptide(L)' 'MMTVEVARDRGWWIAHLTYAGQTYHTQGHTLRELREMIDDLFSFVCEDEGKPVSAPATFRLRLVPIRRW' A
#
# COMPACT_ATOMS: atom_id res chain seq x y z
N MET A 1 7.54 -7.82 -8.41
CA MET A 1 7.30 -6.36 -8.30
C MET A 1 5.80 -6.14 -8.16
N MET A 2 5.36 -5.55 -7.06
CA MET A 2 3.94 -5.38 -6.76
C MET A 2 3.40 -4.05 -7.32
N THR A 3 2.13 -4.02 -7.74
CA THR A 3 1.43 -2.77 -8.08
C THR A 3 0.47 -2.43 -6.94
N VAL A 4 0.57 -1.21 -6.43
CA VAL A 4 -0.36 -0.65 -5.45
C VAL A 4 -1.23 0.34 -6.19
N GLU A 5 -2.53 0.12 -6.18
CA GLU A 5 -3.46 1.09 -6.74
C GLU A 5 -3.63 2.23 -5.74
N VAL A 6 -3.57 3.46 -6.22
CA VAL A 6 -3.73 4.67 -5.40
C VAL A 6 -4.78 5.59 -5.99
N ALA A 7 -5.59 6.18 -5.12
CA ALA A 7 -6.61 7.16 -5.49
C ALA A 7 -6.50 8.38 -4.57
N ARG A 8 -7.03 9.53 -5.03
CA ARG A 8 -7.05 10.76 -4.24
C ARG A 8 -8.50 11.17 -3.96
N ASP A 9 -8.90 11.14 -2.69
CA ASP A 9 -10.23 11.52 -2.23
C ASP A 9 -10.17 12.66 -1.23
N ARG A 10 -10.84 13.79 -1.49
CA ARG A 10 -11.05 14.87 -0.51
C ARG A 10 -9.80 15.27 0.32
N GLY A 11 -8.62 15.27 -0.30
CA GLY A 11 -7.35 15.62 0.35
C GLY A 11 -6.56 14.45 0.94
N TRP A 12 -7.10 13.23 0.88
CA TRP A 12 -6.44 11.98 1.23
C TRP A 12 -5.91 11.27 0.00
N TRP A 13 -4.78 10.62 0.18
CA TRP A 13 -4.35 9.52 -0.66
C TRP A 13 -4.80 8.22 -0.02
N ILE A 14 -5.39 7.34 -0.82
CA ILE A 14 -5.85 6.04 -0.40
C ILE A 14 -5.11 5.02 -1.27
N ALA A 15 -4.68 3.91 -0.68
CA ALA A 15 -4.00 2.82 -1.35
C ALA A 15 -4.74 1.49 -1.14
N HIS A 16 -4.88 0.74 -2.22
CA HIS A 16 -5.30 -0.66 -2.23
C HIS A 16 -4.12 -1.53 -2.66
N LEU A 17 -3.78 -2.51 -1.83
CA LEU A 17 -2.72 -3.47 -2.10
C LEU A 17 -3.32 -4.88 -2.01
N THR A 18 -3.07 -5.71 -3.02
CA THR A 18 -3.40 -7.14 -2.97
C THR A 18 -2.11 -7.94 -2.83
N TYR A 19 -1.95 -8.64 -1.72
CA TYR A 19 -0.78 -9.45 -1.42
C TYR A 19 -1.22 -10.75 -0.74
N ALA A 20 -0.60 -11.87 -1.12
CA ALA A 20 -0.92 -13.21 -0.61
C ALA A 20 -2.42 -13.59 -0.66
N GLY A 21 -3.17 -13.08 -1.66
CA GLY A 21 -4.60 -13.34 -1.79
C GLY A 21 -5.50 -12.54 -0.83
N GLN A 22 -4.91 -11.67 -0.01
CA GLN A 22 -5.64 -10.71 0.81
C GLN A 22 -5.52 -9.30 0.22
N THR A 23 -6.55 -8.49 0.46
CA THR A 23 -6.56 -7.08 0.09
C THR A 23 -6.44 -6.24 1.34
N TYR A 24 -5.45 -5.36 1.36
CA TYR A 24 -5.22 -4.42 2.44
C TYR A 24 -5.40 -2.98 1.94
N HIS A 25 -5.84 -2.14 2.86
CA HIS A 25 -6.23 -0.77 2.61
C HIS A 25 -5.45 0.13 3.56
N THR A 26 -4.88 1.21 3.04
CA THR A 26 -4.24 2.23 3.87
C THR A 26 -4.41 3.62 3.25
N GLN A 27 -4.17 4.66 4.03
CA GLN A 27 -4.37 6.05 3.60
C GLN A 27 -3.40 7.00 4.31
N GLY A 28 -3.16 8.16 3.68
CA GLY A 28 -2.35 9.25 4.23
C GLY A 28 -2.71 10.58 3.58
N HIS A 29 -2.39 11.70 4.23
CA HIS A 29 -2.67 13.03 3.66
C HIS A 29 -1.66 13.42 2.57
N THR A 30 -0.46 12.85 2.64
CA THR A 30 0.60 13.04 1.64
C THR A 30 1.01 11.72 0.99
N LEU A 31 1.62 11.78 -0.20
CA LEU A 31 2.18 10.56 -0.83
C LEU A 31 3.30 9.94 0.00
N ARG A 32 4.01 10.76 0.79
CA ARG A 32 5.05 10.29 1.71
C ARG A 32 4.45 9.49 2.86
N GLU A 33 3.43 10.03 3.52
CA GLU A 33 2.70 9.31 4.57
C GLU A 33 2.10 8.01 4.04
N LEU A 34 1.47 8.05 2.85
CA LEU A 34 0.95 6.83 2.24
C LEU A 34 2.05 5.79 2.00
N ARG A 35 3.24 6.23 1.57
CA ARG A 35 4.39 5.35 1.38
C ARG A 35 4.84 4.71 2.69
N GLU A 36 5.01 5.50 3.74
CA GLU A 36 5.37 5.03 5.08
C GLU A 36 4.35 4.00 5.58
N MET A 37 3.05 4.30 5.45
CA MET A 37 1.97 3.39 5.83
C MET A 37 1.93 2.10 5.01
N ILE A 38 2.32 2.13 3.73
CA ILE A 38 2.44 0.92 2.91
C ILE A 38 3.63 0.09 3.39
N ASP A 39 4.79 0.70 3.65
CA ASP A 39 5.99 0.00 4.13
C ASP A 39 5.73 -0.67 5.49
N ASP A 40 5.05 0.02 6.43
CA ASP A 40 4.65 -0.54 7.73
C ASP A 40 3.70 -1.74 7.58
N LEU A 41 2.70 -1.61 6.72
CA LEU A 41 1.74 -2.69 6.42
C LEU A 41 2.44 -3.90 5.79
N PHE A 42 3.41 -3.67 4.90
CA PHE A 42 4.23 -4.75 4.36
C PHE A 42 5.10 -5.42 5.41
N SER A 43 5.69 -4.66 6.34
CA SER A 43 6.45 -5.23 7.46
C SER A 43 5.57 -6.17 8.27
N PHE A 44 4.41 -5.67 8.70
CA PHE A 44 3.45 -6.44 9.49
C PHE A 44 3.05 -7.75 8.80
N VAL A 45 2.69 -7.69 7.51
CA VAL A 45 2.27 -8.87 6.75
C VAL A 45 3.44 -9.85 6.53
N CYS A 46 4.65 -9.34 6.28
CA CYS A 46 5.83 -10.21 6.15
C CYS A 46 6.18 -10.91 7.46
N GLU A 47 6.09 -10.20 8.60
CA GLU A 47 6.31 -10.75 9.94
C GLU A 47 5.29 -11.85 10.26
N ASP A 48 4.01 -11.63 9.95
CA ASP A 48 2.94 -12.62 10.11
C ASP A 48 3.19 -13.88 9.26
N GLU A 49 3.70 -13.72 8.03
CA GLU A 49 4.09 -14.83 7.16
C GLU A 49 5.44 -15.49 7.54
N GLY A 50 6.13 -15.01 8.59
CA GLY A 50 7.44 -15.50 9.01
C GLY A 50 8.56 -15.21 7.99
N LYS A 51 8.36 -14.23 7.10
CA LYS A 51 9.33 -13.82 6.08
C LYS A 51 10.26 -12.72 6.61
N PRO A 52 11.55 -12.75 6.26
CA PRO A 52 12.49 -11.73 6.70
C PRO A 52 12.16 -10.37 6.06
N VAL A 53 11.92 -9.36 6.92
CA VAL A 53 11.76 -7.95 6.51
C VAL A 53 13.15 -7.37 6.26
N SER A 54 13.71 -7.57 5.06
CA SER A 54 15.10 -7.18 4.78
C SER A 54 15.25 -5.97 3.86
N ALA A 55 14.17 -5.41 3.31
CA ALA A 55 14.23 -4.22 2.46
C ALA A 55 12.89 -3.47 2.40
N PRO A 56 12.89 -2.15 2.13
CA PRO A 56 11.68 -1.41 1.81
C PRO A 56 10.94 -2.08 0.66
N ALA A 57 9.61 -2.12 0.73
CA ALA A 57 8.83 -2.78 -0.30
C ALA A 57 9.06 -2.07 -1.65
N THR A 58 9.45 -2.85 -2.66
CA THR A 58 9.59 -2.33 -4.03
C THR A 58 8.28 -2.54 -4.78
N PHE A 59 7.55 -1.45 -4.97
CA PHE A 59 6.27 -1.46 -5.66
C PHE A 59 6.10 -0.27 -6.60
N ARG A 60 5.20 -0.44 -7.56
CA ARG A 60 4.75 0.60 -8.48
C ARG A 60 3.43 1.17 -8.01
N LEU A 61 3.34 2.49 -7.95
CA LEU A 61 2.07 3.18 -7.74
C LEU A 61 1.31 3.29 -9.06
N ARG A 62 0.03 2.92 -9.06
CA ARG A 62 -0.89 3.15 -10.18
C ARG A 62 -2.01 4.06 -9.73
N LEU A 63 -2.04 5.28 -10.25
CA LEU A 63 -3.16 6.18 -10.01
C LEU A 63 -4.43 5.66 -10.69
N VAL A 64 -5.53 5.55 -9.95
CA VAL A 64 -6.83 5.12 -10.44
C VAL A 64 -7.94 6.05 -9.96
N PRO A 65 -9.05 6.19 -10.71
CA PRO A 65 -10.22 6.94 -10.26
C PRO A 65 -10.89 6.22 -9.10
N ILE A 66 -11.35 6.96 -8.08
CA ILE A 66 -12.07 6.42 -6.91
C ILE A 66 -13.26 5.54 -7.28
N ARG A 67 -13.95 5.83 -8.39
CA ARG A 67 -15.12 5.05 -8.84
C ARG A 67 -14.81 3.58 -9.13
N ARG A 68 -13.53 3.17 -9.13
CA ARG A 68 -13.10 1.79 -9.34
C ARG A 68 -12.97 0.98 -8.04
N TRP A 69 -13.20 1.59 -6.88
CA TRP A 69 -12.99 0.98 -5.57
C TRP A 69 -14.27 0.85 -4.77
#